data_AF-A0A7S3APN9-F1
#
_entry.id   AF-A0A7S3APN9-F1
#
_cell.length_a   1.000
_cell.length_b   1.000
_cell.length_c   1.000
_cell.angle_alpha   90.00
_cell.angle_beta   90.00
_cell.angle_gamma   90.00
#
_symmetry.space_group_name_H-M   'P 1'
#
loop_
_entity.id
_entity.type
_entity.pdbx_description
1 polymer ?
#
loop_
_entity_poly.entity_id
_entity_poly.type
_entity_poly.pdbx_seq_one_letter_code
_entity_poly.pdbx_strand_id
1 'polypeptide(L)'
;REAGSGLSALSLPDGALLDHIEPIELPEALSTGTAIVIDVRSTTERRDGCLAGSLHIPAREWVTADEDCTRLLRSIQTGANARGSLAKHWIFHCMYSKERGPQCARAAAGMAGPGVHISVLRGGFQRCMAELWPSSKHLVTAHPQLFDSVHIERWVEHGRQGLVWRADLDPIGEMTAWLDPIGEMAPPFLPRVFPFAFRKLSGDALHAALPYVYEIYGPHAAAAAIPGAATRSREVGSVLHLRYHTIPHRGTARSQRHLALLAAAAVWLCLFPRGLQLRSFGCALVYSFMELAFTTLERGTGYTSLAQFGTILLYTPLLLDAYGALLGTMPVAYVLLFPLNVWLLEIVVGAAIIWVHGHNVAWCYADYADAFANGSARLGHAPAWLALGVACFWLYPWLIALTSGV
;
A
#
# COMPACT_ATOMS: atom_id res chain seq x y z
N ARG A 1 -4.43 -1.73 33.29
CA ARG A 1 -5.89 -1.42 33.35
C ARG A 1 -6.51 -2.12 32.15
N GLU A 2 -7.07 -3.30 32.35
CA GLU A 2 -7.80 -4.02 31.30
C GLU A 2 -9.05 -3.20 30.96
N ALA A 3 -9.02 -2.48 29.83
CA ALA A 3 -10.25 -2.01 29.22
C ALA A 3 -11.05 -3.28 28.89
N GLY A 4 -12.16 -3.49 29.59
CA GLY A 4 -12.81 -4.79 29.71
C GLY A 4 -13.04 -5.49 28.37
N SER A 5 -12.42 -6.64 28.17
CA SER A 5 -12.51 -7.45 26.95
C SER A 5 -13.83 -8.22 26.85
N GLY A 6 -14.97 -7.53 26.96
CA GLY A 6 -16.31 -8.13 26.91
C GLY A 6 -17.23 -7.44 25.90
N LEU A 7 -18.42 -7.99 25.66
CA LEU A 7 -19.47 -7.36 24.83
C LEU A 7 -19.82 -5.95 25.32
N SER A 8 -19.62 -5.65 26.60
CA SER A 8 -19.77 -4.30 27.17
C SER A 8 -18.81 -3.28 26.57
N ALA A 9 -17.65 -3.70 26.05
CA ALA A 9 -16.77 -2.80 25.30
C ALA A 9 -17.34 -2.41 23.94
N LEU A 10 -18.38 -3.11 23.44
CA LEU A 10 -19.10 -2.76 22.22
C LEU A 10 -20.27 -1.81 22.49
N SER A 11 -20.55 -1.47 23.75
CA SER A 11 -21.56 -0.48 24.10
C SER A 11 -21.13 0.91 23.66
N LEU A 12 -22.06 1.63 23.02
CA LEU A 12 -21.91 3.04 22.69
C LEU A 12 -22.11 3.90 23.95
N PRO A 13 -21.46 5.07 24.05
CA PRO A 13 -21.72 6.02 25.13
C PRO A 13 -23.19 6.44 25.13
N ASP A 14 -23.84 6.42 26.30
CA ASP A 14 -25.20 6.90 26.50
C ASP A 14 -25.27 8.39 26.13
N GLY A 15 -26.10 8.73 25.14
CA GLY A 15 -26.24 10.09 24.61
C GLY A 15 -26.17 10.22 23.09
N ALA A 16 -26.06 9.12 22.34
CA ALA A 16 -26.16 9.16 20.88
C ALA A 16 -27.58 9.57 20.45
N LEU A 17 -27.68 10.64 19.63
CA LEU A 17 -28.92 11.17 19.03
C LEU A 17 -29.61 10.22 18.02
N LEU A 18 -29.14 8.98 17.88
CA LEU A 18 -29.65 8.03 16.91
C LEU A 18 -30.23 6.82 17.62
N ASP A 19 -31.34 6.30 17.08
CA ASP A 19 -31.91 5.06 17.57
C ASP A 19 -30.96 3.88 17.30
N HIS A 20 -31.09 2.85 18.14
CA HIS A 20 -30.30 1.63 18.04
C HIS A 20 -31.22 0.44 17.84
N ILE A 21 -30.74 -0.53 17.09
CA ILE A 21 -31.35 -1.86 16.98
C ILE A 21 -30.37 -2.89 17.52
N GLU A 22 -30.85 -3.79 18.38
CA GLU A 22 -30.05 -4.90 18.88
C GLU A 22 -29.91 -5.99 17.81
N PRO A 23 -28.80 -6.74 17.78
CA PRO A 23 -28.62 -7.84 16.81
C PRO A 23 -29.80 -8.81 16.78
N ILE A 24 -30.36 -9.16 17.94
CA ILE A 24 -31.47 -10.11 18.06
C ILE A 24 -32.78 -9.63 17.42
N GLU A 25 -32.97 -8.32 17.26
CA GLU A 25 -34.15 -7.71 16.65
C GLU A 25 -34.03 -7.65 15.12
N LEU A 26 -32.81 -7.79 14.60
CA LEU A 26 -32.51 -7.64 13.18
C LEU A 26 -33.25 -8.65 12.28
N PRO A 27 -33.36 -9.95 12.60
CA PRO A 27 -34.12 -10.91 11.79
C PRO A 27 -35.58 -10.50 11.61
N GLU A 28 -36.23 -10.03 12.69
CA GLU A 28 -37.62 -9.59 12.65
C GLU A 28 -37.76 -8.35 11.76
N ALA A 29 -36.94 -7.32 12.01
CA ALA A 29 -36.92 -6.09 11.22
C ALA A 29 -36.78 -6.37 9.71
N LEU A 30 -35.89 -7.30 9.33
CA LEU A 30 -35.69 -7.67 7.92
C LEU A 30 -36.84 -8.51 7.35
N SER A 31 -37.43 -9.41 8.13
CA SER A 31 -38.53 -10.27 7.66
C SER A 31 -39.82 -9.51 7.35
N THR A 32 -40.06 -8.36 8.00
CA THR A 32 -41.19 -7.48 7.66
C THR A 32 -41.03 -6.80 6.30
N GLY A 33 -39.82 -6.83 5.71
CA GLY A 33 -39.51 -6.15 4.47
C GLY A 33 -39.56 -4.62 4.59
N THR A 34 -39.57 -4.05 5.81
CA THR A 34 -39.61 -2.60 6.04
C THR A 34 -38.24 -2.01 6.36
N ALA A 35 -37.24 -2.87 6.60
CA ALA A 35 -35.87 -2.47 6.92
C ALA A 35 -34.87 -2.83 5.81
N ILE A 36 -33.84 -2.00 5.67
CA ILE A 36 -32.65 -2.27 4.85
C ILE A 36 -31.40 -2.07 5.69
N VAL A 37 -30.45 -3.00 5.59
CA VAL A 37 -29.14 -2.88 6.21
C VAL A 37 -28.17 -2.18 5.27
N ILE A 38 -27.47 -1.17 5.78
CA ILE A 38 -26.44 -0.43 5.07
C ILE A 38 -25.10 -0.71 5.76
N ASP A 39 -24.26 -1.47 5.06
CA ASP A 39 -22.91 -1.82 5.51
C ASP A 39 -21.93 -0.74 5.04
N VAL A 40 -21.34 -0.02 6.00
CA VAL A 40 -20.37 1.05 5.71
C VAL A 40 -18.92 0.64 5.95
N ARG A 41 -18.67 -0.66 6.11
CA ARG A 41 -17.30 -1.20 6.18
C ARG A 41 -16.56 -1.00 4.85
N SER A 42 -15.24 -1.12 4.89
CA SER A 42 -14.43 -1.18 3.68
C SER A 42 -14.77 -2.41 2.85
N THR A 43 -14.40 -2.39 1.56
CA THR A 43 -14.54 -3.57 0.69
C THR A 43 -13.74 -4.76 1.23
N THR A 44 -12.60 -4.52 1.88
CA THR A 44 -11.77 -5.57 2.47
C THR A 44 -12.49 -6.26 3.62
N GLU A 45 -12.96 -5.51 4.62
CA GLU A 45 -13.69 -6.06 5.77
C GLU A 45 -15.00 -6.77 5.36
N ARG A 46 -15.68 -6.29 4.31
CA ARG A 46 -16.93 -6.91 3.83
C ARG A 46 -16.68 -8.27 3.16
N ARG A 47 -15.51 -8.47 2.55
CA ARG A 47 -15.17 -9.75 1.90
C ARG A 47 -15.14 -10.91 2.88
N ASP A 48 -14.88 -10.66 4.17
CA ASP A 48 -14.82 -11.71 5.20
C ASP A 48 -16.19 -12.12 5.75
N GLY A 49 -17.27 -11.57 5.18
CA GLY A 49 -18.65 -11.86 5.56
C GLY A 49 -19.50 -10.62 5.61
N CYS A 50 -20.76 -10.75 5.22
CA CYS A 50 -21.74 -9.68 5.30
C CYS A 50 -23.12 -10.17 5.72
N LEU A 51 -24.01 -9.23 6.06
CA LEU A 51 -25.41 -9.55 6.32
C LEU A 51 -26.12 -9.75 4.98
N ALA A 52 -26.92 -10.81 4.88
CA ALA A 52 -27.64 -11.18 3.68
C ALA A 52 -28.52 -10.03 3.19
N GLY A 53 -28.35 -9.66 1.93
CA GLY A 53 -29.04 -8.51 1.37
C GLY A 53 -28.63 -7.16 1.98
N SER A 54 -27.53 -7.01 2.71
CA SER A 54 -27.06 -5.66 3.06
C SER A 54 -26.60 -4.89 1.82
N LEU A 55 -26.92 -3.60 1.74
CA LEU A 55 -26.38 -2.70 0.72
C LEU A 55 -25.00 -2.20 1.18
N HIS A 56 -23.98 -2.33 0.33
CA HIS A 56 -22.62 -1.90 0.66
C HIS A 56 -22.35 -0.48 0.17
N ILE A 57 -22.09 0.44 1.09
CA ILE A 57 -21.68 1.82 0.79
C ILE A 57 -20.55 2.20 1.75
N PRO A 58 -19.28 1.99 1.37
CA PRO A 58 -18.13 2.28 2.22
C PRO A 58 -18.17 3.68 2.85
N ALA A 59 -17.80 3.79 4.13
CA ALA A 59 -17.84 5.07 4.86
C ALA A 59 -17.12 6.23 4.16
N ARG A 60 -16.05 5.96 3.41
CA ARG A 60 -15.31 6.97 2.62
C ARG A 60 -16.17 7.70 1.59
N GLU A 61 -17.26 7.08 1.13
CA GLU A 61 -18.18 7.67 0.15
C GLU A 61 -19.14 8.68 0.80
N TRP A 62 -19.29 8.63 2.13
CA TRP A 62 -20.14 9.53 2.90
C TRP A 62 -19.44 10.83 3.33
N VAL A 63 -18.14 10.97 3.06
CA VAL A 63 -17.31 12.09 3.54
C VAL A 63 -17.17 13.21 2.49
N THR A 64 -17.56 12.98 1.23
CA THR A 64 -17.44 13.97 0.15
C THR A 64 -18.69 14.87 0.05
N ALA A 65 -18.49 16.12 -0.38
CA ALA A 65 -19.49 17.19 -0.40
C ALA A 65 -20.76 16.88 -1.22
N ASP A 66 -21.85 17.59 -0.88
CA ASP A 66 -23.27 17.42 -1.23
C ASP A 66 -23.70 16.75 -2.55
N GLU A 67 -22.95 16.86 -3.65
CA GLU A 67 -23.34 16.25 -4.94
C GLU A 67 -23.26 14.71 -4.92
N ASP A 68 -22.28 14.13 -4.23
CA ASP A 68 -22.13 12.67 -4.11
C ASP A 68 -23.24 12.05 -3.24
N CYS A 69 -23.72 12.80 -2.24
CA CYS A 69 -24.74 12.35 -1.30
C CYS A 69 -26.08 12.04 -1.98
N THR A 70 -26.49 12.84 -2.97
CA THR A 70 -27.74 12.59 -3.72
C THR A 70 -27.66 11.27 -4.49
N ARG A 71 -26.49 10.92 -5.03
CA ARG A 71 -26.26 9.64 -5.69
C ARG A 71 -26.39 8.48 -4.70
N LEU A 72 -25.85 8.63 -3.48
CA LEU A 72 -25.94 7.60 -2.44
C LEU A 72 -27.38 7.33 -2.00
N LEU A 73 -28.17 8.39 -1.76
CA LEU A 73 -29.60 8.25 -1.40
C LEU A 73 -30.39 7.56 -2.51
N ARG A 74 -30.10 7.92 -3.76
CA ARG A 74 -30.72 7.25 -4.91
C ARG A 74 -30.34 5.78 -4.95
N SER A 75 -29.09 5.42 -4.68
CA SER A 75 -28.68 4.01 -4.60
C SER A 75 -29.40 3.25 -3.49
N ILE A 76 -29.61 3.86 -2.32
CA ILE A 76 -30.38 3.25 -1.22
C ILE A 76 -31.84 3.04 -1.64
N GLN A 77 -32.48 4.06 -2.22
CA GLN A 77 -33.86 3.99 -2.68
C GLN A 77 -34.04 2.99 -3.83
N THR A 78 -33.14 2.98 -4.81
CA THR A 78 -33.14 2.00 -5.90
C THR A 78 -32.94 0.58 -5.36
N GLY A 79 -32.03 0.40 -4.39
CA GLY A 79 -31.82 -0.88 -3.73
C GLY A 79 -33.05 -1.37 -2.95
N ALA A 80 -33.76 -0.46 -2.26
CA ALA A 80 -35.01 -0.77 -1.59
C ALA A 80 -36.13 -1.13 -2.59
N ASN A 81 -36.31 -0.31 -3.63
CA ASN A 81 -37.33 -0.51 -4.67
C ASN A 81 -37.11 -1.82 -5.44
N ALA A 82 -35.86 -2.18 -5.76
CA ALA A 82 -35.53 -3.42 -6.46
C ALA A 82 -35.97 -4.67 -5.67
N ARG A 83 -36.20 -4.54 -4.36
CA ARG A 83 -36.68 -5.63 -3.50
C ARG A 83 -38.18 -5.61 -3.27
N GLY A 84 -38.92 -4.74 -3.97
CA GLY A 84 -40.34 -4.51 -3.71
C GLY A 84 -40.60 -3.93 -2.32
N SER A 85 -39.58 -3.40 -1.67
CA SER A 85 -39.62 -2.95 -0.28
C SER A 85 -39.76 -1.43 -0.25
N LEU A 86 -40.83 -0.94 0.37
CA LEU A 86 -40.92 0.45 0.84
C LEU A 86 -40.11 0.56 2.14
N ALA A 87 -38.80 0.29 2.08
CA ALA A 87 -37.95 0.28 3.27
C ALA A 87 -37.94 1.66 3.92
N LYS A 88 -38.73 1.80 4.99
CA LYS A 88 -38.81 3.02 5.79
C LYS A 88 -37.79 3.00 6.92
N HIS A 89 -37.09 1.90 7.17
CA HIS A 89 -36.11 1.78 8.24
C HIS A 89 -34.71 1.48 7.67
N TRP A 90 -33.78 2.41 7.84
CA TRP A 90 -32.39 2.27 7.40
C TRP A 90 -31.50 1.94 8.59
N ILE A 91 -30.87 0.77 8.57
CA ILE A 91 -30.04 0.25 9.65
C ILE A 91 -28.59 0.32 9.23
N PHE A 92 -27.83 1.25 9.78
CA PHE A 92 -26.41 1.41 9.50
C PHE A 92 -25.56 0.54 10.40
N HIS A 93 -24.49 -0.05 9.86
CA HIS A 93 -23.48 -0.69 10.67
C HIS A 93 -22.08 -0.59 10.08
N CYS A 94 -21.07 -0.71 10.93
CA CYS A 94 -19.71 -1.02 10.50
C CYS A 94 -19.24 -2.33 11.17
N MET A 95 -17.93 -2.50 11.41
CA MET A 95 -17.44 -3.66 12.15
C MET A 95 -17.98 -3.67 13.58
N TYR A 96 -17.91 -2.51 14.25
CA TYR A 96 -18.26 -2.32 15.66
C TYR A 96 -19.40 -1.34 15.92
N SER A 97 -19.81 -0.62 14.89
CA SER A 97 -20.76 0.50 14.97
C SER A 97 -20.40 1.58 16.00
N LYS A 98 -19.11 1.78 16.29
CA LYS A 98 -18.64 2.82 17.23
C LYS A 98 -18.45 4.20 16.59
N GLU A 99 -18.00 4.22 15.33
CA GLU A 99 -17.58 5.45 14.67
C GLU A 99 -18.22 5.58 13.27
N ARG A 100 -17.75 4.77 12.30
CA ARG A 100 -18.22 4.82 10.91
C ARG A 100 -19.73 4.66 10.75
N GLY A 101 -20.33 3.64 11.38
CA GLY A 101 -21.78 3.41 11.34
C GLY A 101 -22.58 4.63 11.81
N PRO A 102 -22.39 5.11 13.06
CA PRO A 102 -23.04 6.32 13.54
C PRO A 102 -22.78 7.58 12.71
N GLN A 103 -21.57 7.77 12.20
CA GLN A 103 -21.23 8.92 11.36
C GLN A 103 -22.03 8.91 10.05
N CYS A 104 -22.06 7.78 9.34
CA CYS A 104 -22.82 7.63 8.11
C CYS A 104 -24.33 7.75 8.37
N ALA A 105 -24.84 7.20 9.47
CA ALA A 105 -26.24 7.35 9.87
C ALA A 105 -26.63 8.81 10.14
N ARG A 106 -25.78 9.60 10.80
CA ARG A 106 -26.01 11.04 11.00
C ARG A 106 -26.02 11.81 9.68
N ALA A 107 -25.07 11.51 8.79
CA ALA A 107 -25.06 12.11 7.46
C ALA A 107 -26.36 11.79 6.72
N ALA A 108 -26.79 10.52 6.73
CA ALA A 108 -28.04 10.09 6.13
C ALA A 108 -29.27 10.77 6.75
N ALA A 109 -29.30 10.97 8.07
CA ALA A 109 -30.41 11.61 8.77
C ALA A 109 -30.65 13.06 8.34
N GLY A 110 -29.58 13.80 8.01
CA GLY A 110 -29.71 15.15 7.46
C GLY A 110 -30.33 15.21 6.06
N MET A 111 -30.39 14.08 5.35
CA MET A 111 -30.75 14.03 3.93
C MET A 111 -31.92 13.10 3.62
N ALA A 112 -32.29 12.23 4.55
CA ALA A 112 -33.37 11.29 4.36
C ALA A 112 -34.72 12.03 4.28
N GLY A 113 -35.59 11.54 3.39
CA GLY A 113 -36.93 12.10 3.24
C GLY A 113 -37.79 11.89 4.50
N PRO A 114 -38.88 12.66 4.64
CA PRO A 114 -39.80 12.48 5.76
C PRO A 114 -40.34 11.05 5.80
N GLY A 115 -40.36 10.45 6.99
CA GLY A 115 -40.86 9.09 7.21
C GLY A 115 -39.83 7.96 7.05
N VAL A 116 -38.55 8.30 6.79
CA VAL A 116 -37.44 7.34 6.93
C VAL A 116 -36.94 7.35 8.37
N HIS A 117 -37.08 6.22 9.04
CA HIS A 117 -36.46 5.93 10.33
C HIS A 117 -35.03 5.46 10.13
N ILE A 118 -34.09 5.99 10.91
CA ILE A 118 -32.66 5.64 10.80
C ILE A 118 -32.19 5.13 12.16
N SER A 119 -31.51 3.99 12.15
CA SER A 119 -30.92 3.42 13.34
C SER A 119 -29.51 2.90 13.07
N VAL A 120 -28.78 2.62 14.15
CA VAL A 120 -27.47 1.98 14.10
C VAL A 120 -27.53 0.63 14.79
N LEU A 121 -27.09 -0.41 14.09
CA LEU A 121 -26.97 -1.78 14.63
C LEU A 121 -25.92 -1.82 15.75
N ARG A 122 -26.35 -2.08 16.99
CA ARG A 122 -25.48 -2.03 18.16
C ARG A 122 -24.38 -3.09 18.07
N GLY A 123 -23.13 -2.68 18.27
CA GLY A 123 -21.96 -3.56 18.20
C GLY A 123 -21.57 -4.03 16.79
N GLY A 124 -22.30 -3.60 15.77
CA GLY A 124 -21.95 -3.82 14.36
C GLY A 124 -21.97 -5.28 13.92
N PHE A 125 -21.26 -5.56 12.83
CA PHE A 125 -21.19 -6.89 12.24
C PHE A 125 -20.57 -7.91 13.21
N GLN A 126 -19.55 -7.51 13.99
CA GLN A 126 -18.94 -8.40 14.96
C GLN A 126 -19.94 -8.92 15.98
N ARG A 127 -20.81 -8.07 16.52
CA ARG A 127 -21.78 -8.51 17.51
C ARG A 127 -22.83 -9.46 16.91
N CYS A 128 -23.25 -9.23 15.65
CA CYS A 128 -24.07 -10.20 14.93
C CYS A 128 -23.36 -11.56 14.79
N MET A 129 -22.07 -11.56 14.42
CA MET A 129 -21.29 -12.79 14.35
C MET A 129 -21.20 -13.50 15.70
N ALA A 130 -21.00 -12.78 16.79
CA ALA A 130 -20.97 -13.37 18.13
C ALA A 130 -22.33 -13.92 18.60
N GLU A 131 -23.42 -13.21 18.28
CA GLU A 131 -24.76 -13.45 18.85
C GLU A 131 -25.72 -14.23 17.95
N LEU A 132 -25.49 -14.35 16.64
CA LEU A 132 -26.47 -14.95 15.71
C LEU A 132 -25.87 -16.01 14.79
N TRP A 133 -24.55 -16.10 14.73
CA TRP A 133 -23.86 -17.08 13.87
C TRP A 133 -23.97 -18.50 14.45
N PRO A 134 -24.31 -19.53 13.66
CA PRO A 134 -24.65 -20.87 14.15
C PRO A 134 -23.57 -21.58 14.97
N SER A 135 -22.28 -21.30 14.73
CA SER A 135 -21.20 -21.96 15.45
C SER A 135 -20.86 -21.32 16.81
N SER A 136 -21.57 -20.26 17.21
CA SER A 136 -21.40 -19.67 18.53
C SER A 136 -22.00 -20.60 19.60
N LYS A 137 -21.14 -21.18 20.45
CA LYS A 137 -21.50 -22.12 21.53
C LYS A 137 -22.47 -21.57 22.56
N HIS A 138 -22.81 -20.28 22.48
CA HIS A 138 -23.59 -19.55 23.46
C HIS A 138 -25.03 -19.23 23.01
N LEU A 139 -25.51 -19.81 21.90
CA LEU A 139 -26.79 -19.40 21.31
C LEU A 139 -27.97 -20.35 21.51
N VAL A 140 -29.11 -19.73 21.81
CA VAL A 140 -30.45 -20.35 21.91
C VAL A 140 -31.16 -20.37 20.55
N THR A 141 -30.83 -19.45 19.63
CA THR A 141 -31.43 -19.34 18.30
C THR A 141 -30.39 -18.88 17.27
N ALA A 142 -30.03 -19.77 16.34
CA ALA A 142 -29.15 -19.45 15.21
C ALA A 142 -29.95 -18.96 14.01
N HIS A 143 -29.44 -17.95 13.30
CA HIS A 143 -30.05 -17.41 12.07
C HIS A 143 -29.06 -17.46 10.90
N PRO A 144 -28.67 -18.65 10.40
CA PRO A 144 -27.70 -18.79 9.30
C PRO A 144 -28.05 -17.97 8.06
N GLN A 145 -29.35 -17.85 7.74
CA GLN A 145 -29.88 -17.10 6.62
C GLN A 145 -29.67 -15.58 6.71
N LEU A 146 -29.30 -15.06 7.88
CA LEU A 146 -29.01 -13.64 8.09
C LEU A 146 -27.66 -13.24 7.49
N PHE A 147 -26.81 -14.21 7.17
CA PHE A 147 -25.44 -13.97 6.74
C PHE A 147 -25.23 -14.45 5.31
N ASP A 148 -24.35 -13.76 4.60
CA ASP A 148 -23.94 -14.11 3.24
C ASP A 148 -22.41 -14.02 3.13
N SER A 149 -21.82 -14.99 2.43
CA SER A 149 -20.40 -15.03 2.09
C SER A 149 -19.46 -14.93 3.31
N VAL A 150 -19.81 -15.56 4.44
CA VAL A 150 -18.98 -15.55 5.65
C VAL A 150 -17.80 -16.49 5.52
N HIS A 151 -16.60 -15.94 5.67
CA HIS A 151 -15.34 -16.66 5.72
C HIS A 151 -14.98 -17.00 7.17
N ILE A 152 -15.52 -18.10 7.69
CA ILE A 152 -15.43 -18.44 9.12
C ILE A 152 -13.98 -18.57 9.62
N GLU A 153 -13.04 -18.91 8.74
CA GLU A 153 -11.61 -18.96 9.03
C GLU A 153 -11.02 -17.60 9.44
N ARG A 154 -11.68 -16.49 9.05
CA ARG A 154 -11.32 -15.11 9.43
C ARG A 154 -11.87 -14.69 10.79
N TRP A 155 -12.55 -15.58 11.51
CA TRP A 155 -13.14 -15.32 12.82
C TRP A 155 -12.59 -16.29 13.86
N VAL A 156 -12.35 -15.82 15.07
CA VAL A 156 -11.75 -16.62 16.15
C VAL A 156 -12.57 -16.46 17.42
N GLU A 157 -12.83 -17.58 18.12
CA GLU A 157 -13.43 -17.53 19.45
C GLU A 157 -12.48 -16.80 20.41
N HIS A 158 -12.95 -15.70 21.03
CA HIS A 158 -12.16 -14.91 21.96
C HIS A 158 -12.87 -14.71 23.29
N GLY A 159 -12.62 -15.63 24.21
CA GLY A 159 -13.12 -15.56 25.59
C GLY A 159 -14.63 -15.33 25.65
N ARG A 160 -15.05 -14.29 26.39
CA ARG A 160 -16.47 -13.92 26.57
C ARG A 160 -17.05 -13.05 25.45
N GLN A 161 -16.24 -12.63 24.47
CA GLN A 161 -16.72 -11.80 23.36
C GLN A 161 -17.37 -12.62 22.24
N GLY A 162 -17.24 -13.96 22.28
CA GLY A 162 -17.68 -14.83 21.20
C GLY A 162 -16.72 -14.76 20.01
N LEU A 163 -17.25 -14.75 18.79
CA LEU A 163 -16.45 -14.63 17.58
C LEU A 163 -15.96 -13.19 17.40
N VAL A 164 -14.64 -13.03 17.33
CA VAL A 164 -13.96 -11.77 17.02
C VAL A 164 -13.29 -11.89 15.66
N TRP A 165 -13.30 -10.80 14.90
CA TRP A 165 -12.63 -10.76 13.61
C TRP A 165 -11.12 -10.90 13.82
N ARG A 166 -10.48 -11.84 13.11
CA ARG A 166 -9.08 -12.24 13.38
C ARG A 166 -8.11 -11.05 13.27
N ALA A 167 -8.38 -10.13 12.35
CA ALA A 167 -7.66 -8.87 12.20
C ALA A 167 -7.42 -8.10 13.50
N ASP A 168 -8.39 -8.17 14.41
CA ASP A 168 -8.41 -7.34 15.60
C ASP A 168 -7.70 -8.00 16.78
N LEU A 169 -7.59 -9.33 16.77
CA LEU A 169 -6.81 -10.08 17.76
C LEU A 169 -5.33 -10.11 17.40
N ASP A 170 -5.04 -10.08 16.10
CA ASP A 170 -3.70 -10.07 15.56
C ASP A 170 -3.61 -9.08 14.39
N PRO A 171 -3.60 -7.76 14.68
CA PRO A 171 -3.42 -6.74 13.64
C PRO A 171 -2.07 -6.89 12.93
N ILE A 172 -1.10 -7.51 13.62
CA ILE A 172 0.19 -7.92 13.06
C ILE A 172 -0.05 -9.06 12.06
N GLY A 173 -0.79 -10.09 12.47
CA GLY A 173 -1.30 -11.23 11.73
C GLY A 173 -2.01 -10.88 10.43
N GLU A 174 -2.84 -9.83 10.39
CA GLU A 174 -3.51 -9.39 9.16
C GLU A 174 -2.65 -8.53 8.25
N MET A 175 -1.71 -7.75 8.79
CA MET A 175 -0.70 -7.09 7.96
C MET A 175 0.30 -8.11 7.40
N THR A 176 0.56 -9.20 8.13
CA THR A 176 1.14 -10.43 7.57
C THR A 176 0.16 -11.24 6.72
N ALA A 177 -1.16 -11.09 6.85
CA ALA A 177 -2.11 -11.71 5.94
C ALA A 177 -2.27 -10.93 4.62
N TRP A 178 -1.84 -9.66 4.59
CA TRP A 178 -1.46 -8.90 3.39
C TRP A 178 -0.06 -9.27 2.88
N LEU A 179 0.77 -9.91 3.71
CA LEU A 179 1.85 -10.76 3.22
C LEU A 179 1.31 -12.14 2.75
N ASP A 180 0.12 -12.61 3.16
CA ASP A 180 -0.52 -13.87 2.71
C ASP A 180 -1.40 -13.85 1.43
N PRO A 181 -1.53 -12.83 0.56
CA PRO A 181 -1.80 -13.12 -0.85
C PRO A 181 -0.60 -13.86 -1.48
N ILE A 182 0.55 -13.90 -0.78
CA ILE A 182 1.70 -14.79 -0.95
C ILE A 182 1.58 -15.98 0.05
N GLY A 183 0.39 -16.30 0.55
CA GLY A 183 0.11 -17.26 1.63
C GLY A 183 0.28 -18.73 1.25
N GLU A 184 0.80 -19.00 0.06
CA GLU A 184 1.46 -20.26 -0.33
C GLU A 184 2.61 -20.03 -1.32
N MET A 185 2.99 -18.77 -1.59
CA MET A 185 4.11 -18.51 -2.47
C MET A 185 5.38 -18.55 -1.63
N ALA A 186 6.25 -19.50 -1.93
CA ALA A 186 7.58 -19.56 -1.34
C ALA A 186 8.24 -18.16 -1.36
N PRO A 187 9.05 -17.81 -0.34
CA PRO A 187 9.78 -16.55 -0.34
C PRO A 187 10.47 -16.34 -1.68
N PRO A 188 10.60 -15.09 -2.16
CA PRO A 188 11.27 -14.80 -3.42
C PRO A 188 12.62 -15.52 -3.51
N PHE A 189 13.02 -15.86 -4.73
CA PHE A 189 14.13 -16.78 -4.97
C PHE A 189 15.41 -16.40 -4.20
N LEU A 190 15.79 -15.12 -4.19
CA LEU A 190 17.03 -14.68 -3.56
C LEU A 190 17.02 -14.78 -2.02
N PRO A 191 16.02 -14.27 -1.29
CA PRO A 191 15.88 -14.52 0.15
C PRO A 191 15.87 -16.00 0.53
N ARG A 192 15.32 -16.86 -0.35
CA ARG A 192 15.28 -18.31 -0.12
C ARG A 192 16.66 -18.96 -0.24
N VAL A 193 17.44 -18.58 -1.26
CA VAL A 193 18.75 -19.18 -1.55
C VAL A 193 19.86 -18.55 -0.70
N PHE A 194 19.73 -17.26 -0.37
CA PHE A 194 20.75 -16.48 0.35
C PHE A 194 20.18 -15.76 1.58
N PRO A 195 19.58 -16.47 2.55
CA PRO A 195 18.85 -15.85 3.66
C PRO A 195 19.70 -14.87 4.48
N PHE A 196 21.00 -15.14 4.63
CA PHE A 196 21.93 -14.26 5.35
C PHE A 196 22.17 -12.93 4.64
N ALA A 197 22.18 -12.93 3.31
CA ALA A 197 22.34 -11.69 2.55
C ALA A 197 21.09 -10.83 2.67
N PHE A 198 19.89 -11.43 2.73
CA PHE A 198 18.58 -10.76 2.73
C PHE A 198 17.88 -10.69 4.09
N ARG A 199 18.66 -10.50 5.16
CA ARG A 199 18.10 -10.38 6.51
C ARG A 199 17.26 -9.09 6.64
N LYS A 200 15.97 -9.27 6.91
CA LYS A 200 15.04 -8.17 7.20
C LYS A 200 15.12 -7.72 8.66
N LEU A 201 14.64 -6.51 8.92
CA LEU A 201 14.25 -6.08 10.26
C LEU A 201 13.17 -7.02 10.82
N SER A 202 12.93 -6.98 12.13
CA SER A 202 11.88 -7.75 12.80
C SER A 202 11.07 -6.87 13.76
N GLY A 203 9.86 -7.33 14.12
CA GLY A 203 8.98 -6.64 15.06
C GLY A 203 8.63 -5.22 14.64
N ASP A 204 8.56 -4.31 15.61
CA ASP A 204 8.15 -2.90 15.42
C ASP A 204 8.99 -2.15 14.37
N ALA A 205 10.29 -2.47 14.28
CA ALA A 205 11.18 -1.82 13.32
C ALA A 205 10.81 -2.18 11.87
N LEU A 206 10.47 -3.45 11.62
CA LEU A 206 9.96 -3.87 10.32
C LEU A 206 8.62 -3.21 10.03
N HIS A 207 7.71 -3.19 11.00
CA HIS A 207 6.40 -2.57 10.84
C HIS A 207 6.48 -1.07 10.51
N ALA A 208 7.40 -0.34 11.15
CA ALA A 208 7.64 1.06 10.83
C ALA A 208 8.19 1.28 9.40
N ALA A 209 8.95 0.31 8.87
CA ALA A 209 9.54 0.39 7.53
C ALA A 209 8.56 0.00 6.41
N LEU A 210 7.67 -0.97 6.66
CA LEU A 210 6.78 -1.56 5.65
C LEU A 210 5.97 -0.55 4.82
N PRO A 211 5.37 0.52 5.39
CA PRO A 211 4.64 1.50 4.59
C PRO A 211 5.48 2.11 3.46
N TYR A 212 6.76 2.38 3.70
CA TYR A 212 7.68 2.92 2.69
C TYR A 212 8.09 1.89 1.65
N VAL A 213 8.17 0.62 2.03
CA VAL A 213 8.48 -0.48 1.10
C VAL A 213 7.29 -0.73 0.18
N TYR A 214 6.07 -0.73 0.72
CA TYR A 214 4.86 -0.90 -0.07
C TYR A 214 4.55 0.28 -0.98
N GLU A 215 5.01 1.48 -0.65
CA GLU A 215 4.93 2.64 -1.56
C GLU A 215 5.60 2.37 -2.91
N ILE A 216 6.69 1.59 -2.89
CA ILE A 216 7.52 1.30 -4.06
C ILE A 216 7.14 -0.04 -4.68
N TYR A 217 7.11 -1.10 -3.86
CA TYR A 217 6.97 -2.48 -4.34
C TYR A 217 5.57 -3.07 -4.13
N GLY A 218 4.69 -2.36 -3.44
CA GLY A 218 3.35 -2.84 -3.10
C GLY A 218 2.29 -2.55 -4.16
N PRO A 219 1.09 -3.15 -4.01
CA PRO A 219 -0.07 -2.78 -4.80
C PRO A 219 -0.47 -1.32 -4.50
N HIS A 220 -0.88 -0.55 -5.53
CA HIS A 220 -1.15 0.90 -5.44
C HIS A 220 -2.09 1.33 -4.30
N ALA A 221 -2.96 0.43 -3.83
CA ALA A 221 -3.88 0.69 -2.72
C ALA A 221 -3.18 0.98 -1.38
N ALA A 222 -1.95 0.49 -1.17
CA ALA A 222 -1.23 0.64 0.11
C ALA A 222 -0.63 2.04 0.33
N ALA A 223 -0.35 2.78 -0.75
CA ALA A 223 0.34 4.08 -0.67
C ALA A 223 -0.49 5.19 0.02
N ALA A 224 -1.82 5.03 0.11
CA ALA A 224 -2.72 6.03 0.70
C ALA A 224 -2.60 6.14 2.24
N ALA A 225 -1.99 5.15 2.91
CA ALA A 225 -1.89 5.09 4.36
C ALA A 225 -0.62 5.76 4.93
N ILE A 226 0.29 6.24 4.08
CA ILE A 226 1.59 6.75 4.52
C ILE A 226 1.44 8.17 5.09
N PRO A 227 1.98 8.45 6.29
CA PRO A 227 2.04 9.80 6.82
C PRO A 227 2.68 10.77 5.80
N GLY A 228 1.93 11.83 5.45
CA GLY A 228 2.38 12.79 4.44
C GLY A 228 2.17 12.35 2.98
N ALA A 229 1.35 11.34 2.69
CA ALA A 229 1.04 10.92 1.31
C ALA A 229 0.60 12.08 0.40
N ALA A 230 -0.08 13.10 0.95
CA ALA A 230 -0.48 14.30 0.19
C ALA A 230 0.71 15.12 -0.35
N THR A 231 1.90 14.96 0.22
CA THR A 231 3.11 15.75 -0.08
C THR A 231 4.17 14.97 -0.84
N ARG A 232 3.90 13.68 -1.10
CA ARG A 232 4.80 12.76 -1.77
C ARG A 232 4.37 12.57 -3.23
N SER A 233 5.32 12.20 -4.07
CA SER A 233 5.00 11.77 -5.44
C SER A 233 4.14 10.52 -5.43
N ARG A 234 3.42 10.29 -6.52
CA ARG A 234 2.55 9.13 -6.70
C ARG A 234 2.89 8.51 -8.04
N GLU A 235 2.87 7.19 -8.13
CA GLU A 235 2.96 6.51 -9.42
C GLU A 235 1.78 6.94 -10.30
N VAL A 236 2.05 7.27 -11.56
CA VAL A 236 1.03 7.70 -12.53
C VAL A 236 0.79 6.62 -13.57
N GLY A 237 1.84 5.88 -13.93
CA GLY A 237 1.78 4.76 -14.86
C GLY A 237 3.18 4.29 -15.23
N SER A 238 3.29 3.62 -16.38
CA SER A 238 4.55 3.13 -16.90
C SER A 238 4.75 3.47 -18.38
N VAL A 239 6.02 3.52 -18.78
CA VAL A 239 6.46 3.49 -20.18
C VAL A 239 7.36 2.25 -20.31
N LEU A 240 6.89 1.25 -21.05
CA LEU A 240 7.49 -0.09 -21.03
C LEU A 240 7.55 -0.63 -19.59
N HIS A 241 8.72 -1.05 -19.10
CA HIS A 241 8.94 -1.50 -17.72
C HIS A 241 9.29 -0.36 -16.74
N LEU A 242 9.44 0.88 -17.21
CA LEU A 242 9.80 2.03 -16.38
C LEU A 242 8.56 2.70 -15.80
N ARG A 243 8.43 2.75 -14.48
CA ARG A 243 7.33 3.46 -13.79
C ARG A 243 7.65 4.95 -13.64
N TYR A 244 6.69 5.82 -13.92
CA TYR A 244 6.85 7.27 -13.78
C TYR A 244 5.91 7.84 -12.71
N HIS A 245 6.39 8.89 -12.05
CA HIS A 245 5.80 9.43 -10.83
C HIS A 245 5.51 10.91 -10.98
N THR A 246 4.52 11.41 -10.23
CA THR A 246 4.26 12.84 -10.13
C THR A 246 5.41 13.59 -9.47
N ILE A 247 5.48 14.90 -9.71
CA ILE A 247 6.29 15.82 -8.90
C ILE A 247 5.35 16.49 -7.89
N PRO A 248 5.62 16.42 -6.57
CA PRO A 248 4.72 16.93 -5.55
C PRO A 248 4.32 18.39 -5.74
N HIS A 249 3.05 18.68 -5.53
CA HIS A 249 2.45 19.99 -5.73
C HIS A 249 2.44 20.79 -4.42
N ARG A 250 3.58 21.34 -3.99
CA ARG A 250 3.61 22.33 -2.90
C ARG A 250 4.39 23.58 -3.31
N GLY A 251 3.65 24.64 -3.63
CA GLY A 251 4.18 25.99 -3.84
C GLY A 251 5.19 26.16 -4.97
N THR A 252 6.05 27.17 -4.83
CA THR A 252 7.12 27.56 -5.78
C THR A 252 8.16 26.45 -6.02
N ALA A 253 8.23 25.45 -5.14
CA ALA A 253 9.15 24.33 -5.26
C ALA A 253 8.87 23.44 -6.48
N ARG A 254 7.61 23.36 -6.96
CA ARG A 254 7.29 22.54 -8.15
C ARG A 254 8.00 23.06 -9.39
N SER A 255 7.90 24.36 -9.67
CA SER A 255 8.54 24.98 -10.85
C SER A 255 10.05 24.89 -10.78
N GLN A 256 10.65 25.07 -9.59
CA GLN A 256 12.09 24.90 -9.37
C GLN A 256 12.57 23.48 -9.71
N ARG A 257 11.82 22.45 -9.30
CA ARG A 257 12.13 21.04 -9.62
C ARG A 257 12.05 20.75 -11.12
N HIS A 258 11.01 21.23 -11.80
CA HIS A 258 10.89 21.07 -13.25
C HIS A 258 12.03 21.79 -13.98
N LEU A 259 12.35 23.02 -13.57
CA LEU A 259 13.45 23.77 -14.14
C LEU A 259 14.79 23.06 -13.93
N ALA A 260 15.03 22.49 -12.75
CA ALA A 260 16.25 21.72 -12.47
C ALA A 260 16.35 20.46 -13.34
N LEU A 261 15.25 19.72 -13.53
CA LEU A 261 15.22 18.56 -14.43
C LEU A 261 15.46 18.95 -15.89
N LEU A 262 14.84 20.04 -16.36
CA LEU A 262 15.05 20.56 -17.70
C LEU A 262 16.48 21.05 -17.90
N ALA A 263 17.06 21.74 -16.91
CA ALA A 263 18.43 22.20 -16.94
C ALA A 263 19.41 21.02 -16.97
N ALA A 264 19.19 19.98 -16.14
CA ALA A 264 20.01 18.78 -16.14
C ALA A 264 19.94 18.05 -17.49
N ALA A 265 18.75 17.93 -18.08
CA ALA A 265 18.56 17.34 -19.40
C ALA A 265 19.25 18.18 -20.50
N ALA A 266 19.14 19.50 -20.45
CA ALA A 266 19.78 20.40 -21.40
C ALA A 266 21.31 20.34 -21.30
N VAL A 267 21.86 20.35 -20.08
CA VAL A 267 23.30 20.15 -19.82
C VAL A 267 23.75 18.82 -20.42
N TRP A 268 23.04 17.73 -20.16
CA TRP A 268 23.39 16.41 -20.70
C TRP A 268 23.31 16.39 -22.23
N LEU A 269 22.25 16.93 -22.84
CA LEU A 269 22.06 16.92 -24.29
C LEU A 269 23.05 17.81 -25.05
N CYS A 270 23.41 18.96 -24.47
CA CYS A 270 24.18 19.99 -25.16
C CYS A 270 25.68 19.96 -24.83
N LEU A 271 26.06 19.55 -23.61
CA LEU A 271 27.46 19.66 -23.16
C LEU A 271 28.21 18.33 -23.17
N PHE A 272 27.51 17.18 -23.19
CA PHE A 272 28.17 15.88 -23.13
C PHE A 272 28.49 15.39 -24.56
N PRO A 273 29.69 14.82 -24.80
CA PRO A 273 30.03 14.23 -26.09
C PRO A 273 29.04 13.14 -26.52
N ARG A 274 28.79 13.00 -27.83
CA ARG A 274 27.83 12.03 -28.38
C ARG A 274 28.14 10.59 -27.97
N GLY A 275 29.40 10.18 -28.06
CA GLY A 275 29.84 8.89 -27.53
C GLY A 275 29.49 8.67 -26.05
N LEU A 276 29.61 9.71 -25.21
CA LEU A 276 29.27 9.64 -23.78
C LEU A 276 27.76 9.53 -23.56
N GLN A 277 26.98 10.27 -24.32
CA GLN A 277 25.52 10.17 -24.29
C GLN A 277 25.05 8.76 -24.65
N LEU A 278 25.58 8.19 -25.74
CA LEU A 278 25.22 6.86 -26.22
C LEU A 278 25.56 5.76 -25.21
N ARG A 279 26.77 5.75 -24.66
CA ARG A 279 27.14 4.75 -23.65
C ARG A 279 26.36 4.91 -22.36
N SER A 280 26.12 6.15 -21.90
CA SER A 280 25.32 6.39 -20.69
C SER A 280 23.89 5.89 -20.85
N PHE A 281 23.29 6.11 -22.03
CA PHE A 281 21.97 5.58 -22.36
C PHE A 281 21.97 4.04 -22.40
N GLY A 282 22.95 3.44 -23.07
CA GLY A 282 23.11 1.98 -23.11
C GLY A 282 23.26 1.36 -21.72
N CYS A 283 24.11 1.94 -20.86
CA CYS A 283 24.28 1.52 -19.47
C CYS A 283 22.99 1.64 -18.66
N ALA A 284 22.29 2.78 -18.74
CA ALA A 284 21.02 2.98 -18.05
C ALA A 284 19.95 1.99 -18.50
N LEU A 285 19.90 1.68 -19.81
CA LEU A 285 18.99 0.69 -20.36
C LEU A 285 19.27 -0.71 -19.83
N VAL A 286 20.52 -1.19 -19.92
CA VAL A 286 20.92 -2.50 -19.39
C VAL A 286 20.62 -2.58 -17.89
N TYR A 287 21.01 -1.56 -17.13
CA TYR A 287 20.76 -1.53 -15.70
C TYR A 287 19.26 -1.60 -15.37
N SER A 288 18.39 -0.90 -16.12
CA SER A 288 16.95 -0.93 -15.85
C SER A 288 16.34 -2.35 -15.97
N PHE A 289 16.88 -3.18 -16.87
CA PHE A 289 16.48 -4.60 -16.97
C PHE A 289 17.11 -5.46 -15.87
N MET A 290 18.37 -5.18 -15.50
CA MET A 290 19.01 -5.85 -14.37
C MET A 290 18.25 -5.60 -13.07
N GLU A 291 17.82 -4.36 -12.83
CA GLU A 291 17.03 -3.98 -11.66
C GLU A 291 15.64 -4.63 -11.69
N LEU A 292 14.98 -4.61 -12.85
CA LEU A 292 13.69 -5.29 -13.01
C LEU A 292 13.80 -6.79 -12.67
N ALA A 293 14.84 -7.46 -13.16
CA ALA A 293 15.10 -8.87 -12.86
C ALA A 293 15.46 -9.07 -11.37
N PHE A 294 16.34 -8.23 -10.83
CA PHE A 294 16.78 -8.31 -9.44
C PHE A 294 15.60 -8.15 -8.47
N THR A 295 14.80 -7.11 -8.64
CA THR A 295 13.59 -6.86 -7.83
C THR A 295 12.54 -7.96 -8.01
N THR A 296 12.41 -8.54 -9.21
CA THR A 296 11.55 -9.72 -9.40
C THR A 296 12.04 -10.91 -8.56
N LEU A 297 13.34 -11.19 -8.57
CA LEU A 297 13.93 -12.32 -7.84
C LEU A 297 14.01 -12.08 -6.32
N GLU A 298 14.17 -10.83 -5.90
CA GLU A 298 14.33 -10.41 -4.50
C GLU A 298 12.98 -10.18 -3.81
N ARG A 299 12.05 -9.51 -4.49
CA ARG A 299 10.80 -9.00 -3.93
C ARG A 299 9.56 -9.72 -4.47
N GLY A 300 9.72 -10.55 -5.50
CA GLY A 300 8.59 -11.17 -6.21
C GLY A 300 7.83 -10.20 -7.13
N THR A 301 8.32 -8.97 -7.30
CA THR A 301 7.70 -7.95 -8.14
C THR A 301 8.78 -7.17 -8.87
N GLY A 302 8.72 -7.17 -10.19
CA GLY A 302 9.62 -6.37 -11.01
C GLY A 302 9.33 -4.88 -10.86
N TYR A 303 10.35 -4.11 -10.53
CA TYR A 303 10.28 -2.67 -10.37
C TYR A 303 11.52 -1.99 -10.91
N THR A 304 11.32 -0.91 -11.67
CA THR A 304 12.32 0.12 -11.91
C THR A 304 11.57 1.42 -12.26
N SER A 305 12.15 2.57 -11.92
CA SER A 305 11.51 3.86 -12.16
C SER A 305 12.23 4.69 -13.22
N LEU A 306 11.47 5.56 -13.88
CA LEU A 306 12.02 6.54 -14.82
C LEU A 306 13.00 7.49 -14.11
N ALA A 307 12.80 7.75 -12.81
CA ALA A 307 13.73 8.52 -12.00
C ALA A 307 15.08 7.80 -11.82
N GLN A 308 15.06 6.49 -11.56
CA GLN A 308 16.27 5.64 -11.52
C GLN A 308 16.99 5.63 -12.87
N PHE A 309 16.24 5.40 -13.96
CA PHE A 309 16.78 5.42 -15.31
C PHE A 309 17.46 6.76 -15.63
N GLY A 310 16.76 7.87 -15.42
CA GLY A 310 17.26 9.21 -15.72
C GLY A 310 18.47 9.61 -14.86
N THR A 311 18.50 9.19 -13.60
CA THR A 311 19.63 9.50 -12.71
C THR A 311 20.86 8.66 -13.04
N ILE A 312 20.70 7.39 -13.41
CA ILE A 312 21.82 6.56 -13.88
C ILE A 312 22.37 7.08 -15.21
N LEU A 313 21.50 7.53 -16.11
CA LEU A 313 21.91 8.22 -17.34
C LEU A 313 22.83 9.40 -17.06
N LEU A 314 22.50 10.21 -16.04
CA LEU A 314 23.27 11.39 -15.66
C LEU A 314 24.53 11.05 -14.85
N TYR A 315 24.50 9.98 -14.06
CA TYR A 315 25.57 9.62 -13.13
C TYR A 315 26.61 8.66 -13.73
N THR A 316 26.28 7.96 -14.82
CA THR A 316 27.20 7.04 -15.53
C THR A 316 28.59 7.63 -15.80
N PRO A 317 28.75 8.88 -16.29
CA PRO A 317 30.07 9.48 -16.47
C PRO A 317 30.95 9.50 -15.21
N LEU A 318 30.35 9.73 -14.04
CA LEU A 318 31.08 9.66 -12.78
C LEU A 318 31.32 8.21 -12.37
N LEU A 319 30.28 7.38 -12.45
CA LEU A 319 30.30 5.97 -12.03
C LEU A 319 31.33 5.14 -12.80
N LEU A 320 31.46 5.33 -14.11
CA LEU A 320 32.22 4.45 -14.99
C LEU A 320 33.39 5.14 -15.69
N ASP A 321 33.21 6.34 -16.26
CA ASP A 321 34.33 7.04 -16.94
C ASP A 321 35.36 7.58 -15.93
N ALA A 322 34.94 8.40 -14.95
CA ALA A 322 35.86 8.98 -13.97
C ALA A 322 36.46 7.91 -13.05
N TYR A 323 35.64 6.96 -12.59
CA TYR A 323 36.11 5.81 -11.81
C TYR A 323 37.10 4.93 -12.61
N GLY A 324 36.80 4.68 -13.90
CA GLY A 324 37.68 3.95 -14.81
C GLY A 324 38.99 4.67 -15.10
N ALA A 325 38.96 5.99 -15.26
CA ALA A 325 40.17 6.79 -15.42
C ALA A 325 41.08 6.73 -14.18
N LEU A 326 40.48 6.68 -12.98
CA LEU A 326 41.21 6.62 -11.72
C LEU A 326 41.79 5.23 -11.41
N LEU A 327 41.02 4.16 -11.64
CA LEU A 327 41.35 2.81 -11.18
C LEU A 327 41.51 1.77 -12.29
N GLY A 328 41.30 2.12 -13.57
CA GLY A 328 41.27 1.17 -14.68
C GLY A 328 42.60 0.44 -14.94
N THR A 329 43.72 0.97 -14.45
CA THR A 329 45.03 0.30 -14.49
C THR A 329 45.29 -0.61 -13.29
N MET A 330 44.40 -0.63 -12.31
CA MET A 330 44.51 -1.39 -11.06
C MET A 330 43.30 -2.34 -10.91
N PRO A 331 43.29 -3.50 -11.60
CA PRO A 331 42.11 -4.37 -11.70
C PRO A 331 41.53 -4.78 -10.34
N VAL A 332 42.41 -5.14 -9.41
CA VAL A 332 42.02 -5.57 -8.06
C VAL A 332 41.38 -4.41 -7.29
N ALA A 333 41.97 -3.22 -7.33
CA ALA A 333 41.42 -2.04 -6.66
C ALA A 333 40.09 -1.59 -7.31
N TYR A 334 40.00 -1.61 -8.64
CA TYR A 334 38.79 -1.30 -9.39
C TYR A 334 37.61 -2.17 -8.93
N VAL A 335 37.83 -3.49 -8.81
CA VAL A 335 36.76 -4.41 -8.40
C VAL A 335 36.45 -4.26 -6.91
N LEU A 336 37.45 -4.27 -6.03
CA LEU A 336 37.23 -4.24 -4.58
C LEU A 336 36.58 -2.94 -4.10
N LEU A 337 36.83 -1.80 -4.76
CA LEU A 337 36.23 -0.51 -4.43
C LEU A 337 34.93 -0.23 -5.16
N PHE A 338 34.48 -1.12 -6.07
CA PHE A 338 33.26 -0.91 -6.84
C PHE A 338 32.00 -0.82 -5.96
N PRO A 339 31.83 -1.62 -4.88
CA PRO A 339 30.71 -1.46 -3.96
C PRO A 339 30.64 -0.05 -3.35
N LEU A 340 31.78 0.54 -2.99
CA LEU A 340 31.84 1.90 -2.45
C LEU A 340 31.38 2.93 -3.49
N ASN A 341 31.78 2.75 -4.76
CA ASN A 341 31.36 3.59 -5.86
C ASN A 341 29.83 3.53 -6.10
N VAL A 342 29.24 2.33 -6.00
CA VAL A 342 27.78 2.14 -6.14
C VAL A 342 27.01 2.69 -4.93
N TRP A 343 27.49 2.49 -3.70
CA TRP A 343 26.83 3.11 -2.52
C TRP A 343 26.89 4.63 -2.56
N LEU A 344 27.98 5.22 -3.05
CA LEU A 344 28.06 6.66 -3.26
C LEU A 344 27.02 7.12 -4.28
N LEU A 345 26.84 6.38 -5.39
CA LEU A 345 25.75 6.61 -6.34
C LEU A 345 24.40 6.55 -5.63
N GLU A 346 24.10 5.48 -4.90
CA GLU A 346 22.81 5.29 -4.22
C GLU A 346 22.50 6.45 -3.26
N ILE A 347 23.50 6.97 -2.54
CA ILE A 347 23.33 8.11 -1.63
C ILE A 347 23.08 9.41 -2.40
N VAL A 348 23.93 9.72 -3.39
CA VAL A 348 23.84 10.99 -4.13
C VAL A 348 22.60 11.03 -5.01
N VAL A 349 22.35 9.96 -5.76
CA VAL A 349 21.16 9.82 -6.59
C VAL A 349 19.91 9.74 -5.73
N GLY A 350 19.93 8.97 -4.65
CA GLY A 350 18.81 8.88 -3.71
C GLY A 350 18.42 10.24 -3.16
N ALA A 351 19.41 11.06 -2.77
CA ALA A 351 19.16 12.43 -2.31
C ALA A 351 18.56 13.32 -3.41
N ALA A 352 19.05 13.23 -4.65
CA ALA A 352 18.50 13.97 -5.79
C ALA A 352 17.04 13.57 -6.07
N ILE A 353 16.74 12.27 -6.06
CA ILE A 353 15.38 11.75 -6.24
C ILE A 353 14.46 12.26 -5.12
N ILE A 354 14.90 12.17 -3.86
CA ILE A 354 14.13 12.68 -2.71
C ILE A 354 13.84 14.18 -2.85
N TRP A 355 14.81 14.98 -3.31
CA TRP A 355 14.60 16.41 -3.52
C TRP A 355 13.52 16.70 -4.59
N VAL A 356 13.51 15.94 -5.69
CA VAL A 356 12.52 16.07 -6.78
C VAL A 356 11.14 15.53 -6.37
N HIS A 357 11.10 14.33 -5.82
CA HIS A 357 9.87 13.54 -5.64
C HIS A 357 9.32 13.57 -4.21
N GLY A 358 10.06 14.14 -3.26
CA GLY A 358 9.70 14.16 -1.83
C GLY A 358 9.99 12.86 -1.10
N HIS A 359 10.35 11.80 -1.82
CA HIS A 359 10.90 10.53 -1.30
C HIS A 359 11.64 9.80 -2.43
N ASN A 360 12.30 8.68 -2.09
CA ASN A 360 12.99 7.86 -3.07
C ASN A 360 11.99 6.97 -3.81
N VAL A 361 11.62 7.35 -5.05
CA VAL A 361 10.72 6.58 -5.94
C VAL A 361 11.44 5.51 -6.76
N ALA A 362 12.71 5.24 -6.50
CA ALA A 362 13.50 4.28 -7.27
C ALA A 362 13.72 2.98 -6.49
N TRP A 363 14.02 3.09 -5.20
CA TRP A 363 14.20 1.95 -4.33
C TRP A 363 13.93 2.31 -2.86
N CYS A 364 13.71 1.28 -2.04
CA CYS A 364 13.56 1.41 -0.60
C CYS A 364 14.22 0.22 0.11
N TYR A 365 15.23 0.50 0.93
CA TYR A 365 15.93 -0.51 1.73
C TYR A 365 15.58 -0.44 3.21
N ALA A 366 14.59 0.36 3.61
CA ALA A 366 14.27 0.61 5.01
C ALA A 366 13.90 -0.66 5.81
N ASP A 367 13.51 -1.74 5.14
CA ASP A 367 13.13 -3.02 5.76
C ASP A 367 14.30 -3.99 5.96
N TYR A 368 15.51 -3.63 5.53
CA TYR A 368 16.71 -4.46 5.69
C TYR A 368 17.45 -4.16 7.00
N ALA A 369 17.99 -5.21 7.63
CA ALA A 369 18.77 -5.07 8.85
C ALA A 369 20.13 -4.37 8.64
N ASP A 370 20.62 -4.35 7.40
CA ASP A 370 21.87 -3.75 6.94
C ASP A 370 21.64 -2.52 6.04
N ALA A 371 20.47 -1.89 6.18
CA ALA A 371 20.16 -0.61 5.57
C ALA A 371 21.14 0.47 6.05
N PHE A 372 21.64 1.26 5.11
CA PHE A 372 22.63 2.32 5.35
C PHE A 372 22.11 3.66 4.81
N ALA A 373 22.59 4.77 5.39
CA ALA A 373 22.22 6.14 5.00
C ALA A 373 20.69 6.34 4.91
N ASN A 374 19.96 6.04 5.99
CA ASN A 374 18.49 6.13 6.06
C ASN A 374 17.75 5.27 5.02
N GLY A 375 18.30 4.09 4.70
CA GLY A 375 17.71 3.17 3.74
C GLY A 375 17.91 3.59 2.28
N SER A 376 18.78 4.56 2.00
CA SER A 376 19.21 4.90 0.65
C SER A 376 20.18 3.88 0.06
N ALA A 377 20.95 3.17 0.89
CA ALA A 377 21.89 2.14 0.44
C ALA A 377 21.74 0.86 1.28
N ARG A 378 22.27 -0.25 0.76
CA ARG A 378 22.29 -1.54 1.48
C ARG A 378 23.66 -2.21 1.38
N LEU A 379 24.23 -2.56 2.53
CA LEU A 379 25.58 -3.11 2.59
C LEU A 379 25.67 -4.55 2.05
N GLY A 380 24.62 -5.34 2.20
CA GLY A 380 24.52 -6.72 1.73
C GLY A 380 24.47 -6.86 0.22
N HIS A 381 24.35 -5.76 -0.53
CA HIS A 381 24.53 -5.76 -1.99
C HIS A 381 26.00 -5.81 -2.42
N ALA A 382 26.97 -5.71 -1.50
CA ALA A 382 28.39 -5.75 -1.85
C ALA A 382 28.79 -6.90 -2.79
N PRO A 383 28.33 -8.16 -2.61
CA PRO A 383 28.67 -9.25 -3.54
C PRO A 383 28.15 -9.00 -4.97
N ALA A 384 26.94 -8.47 -5.12
CA ALA A 384 26.39 -8.13 -6.43
C ALA A 384 27.19 -6.98 -7.08
N TRP A 385 27.62 -6.00 -6.29
CA TRP A 385 28.45 -4.89 -6.75
C TRP A 385 29.88 -5.31 -7.10
N LEU A 386 30.46 -6.28 -6.40
CA LEU A 386 31.74 -6.88 -6.80
C LEU A 386 31.62 -7.58 -8.16
N ALA A 387 30.55 -8.36 -8.37
CA ALA A 387 30.29 -9.02 -9.64
C ALA A 387 30.08 -8.01 -10.78
N LEU A 388 29.34 -6.93 -10.52
CA LEU A 388 29.18 -5.82 -11.46
C LEU A 388 30.50 -5.11 -11.74
N GLY A 389 31.35 -4.91 -10.73
CA GLY A 389 32.68 -4.34 -10.89
C GLY A 389 33.58 -5.18 -11.80
N VAL A 390 33.55 -6.51 -11.68
CA VAL A 390 34.25 -7.41 -12.61
C VAL A 390 33.71 -7.25 -14.03
N ALA A 391 32.39 -7.24 -14.20
CA ALA A 391 31.77 -7.07 -15.52
C ALA A 391 32.16 -5.72 -16.15
N CYS A 392 32.07 -4.62 -15.38
CA CYS A 392 32.43 -3.29 -15.85
C CYS A 392 33.92 -3.19 -16.19
N PHE A 393 34.82 -3.77 -15.39
CA PHE A 393 36.25 -3.74 -15.68
C PHE A 393 36.57 -4.31 -17.07
N TRP A 394 35.93 -5.42 -17.44
CA TRP A 394 36.17 -6.08 -18.72
C TRP A 394 35.35 -5.52 -19.88
N LEU A 395 34.08 -5.20 -19.66
CA LEU A 395 33.15 -4.84 -20.74
C LEU A 395 33.12 -3.35 -21.04
N TYR A 396 33.39 -2.50 -20.04
CA TYR A 396 33.27 -1.05 -20.22
C TYR A 396 34.29 -0.45 -21.20
N PRO A 397 35.57 -0.88 -21.22
CA PRO A 397 36.52 -0.41 -22.24
C PRO A 397 36.06 -0.68 -23.67
N TRP A 398 35.39 -1.82 -23.91
CA TRP A 398 34.80 -2.13 -25.22
C TRP A 398 33.67 -1.16 -25.57
N LEU A 399 32.81 -0.83 -24.60
CA LEU A 399 31.73 0.15 -24.80
C LEU A 399 32.29 1.55 -25.11
N ILE A 400 33.40 1.95 -24.47
CA ILE A 400 34.11 3.19 -24.82
C ILE A 400 34.59 3.13 -26.26
N ALA A 401 35.27 2.05 -26.66
CA ALA A 401 35.79 1.91 -28.03
C ALA A 401 34.66 1.98 -29.08
N LEU A 402 33.54 1.30 -28.84
CA LEU A 402 32.37 1.29 -29.73
C LEU A 402 31.72 2.67 -29.87
N THR A 403 31.77 3.51 -28.83
CA THR A 403 31.10 4.82 -28.82
C THR A 403 32.04 5.99 -29.12
N SER A 404 33.35 5.78 -29.11
CA SER A 404 34.34 6.84 -29.41
C SER A 404 34.44 7.19 -30.90
N GLY A 405 33.88 6.35 -31.77
CA GLY A 405 33.82 6.59 -33.22
C GLY A 405 32.59 7.39 -33.69
N VAL A 406 31.74 7.85 -32.75
CA VAL A 406 30.50 8.61 -33.00
C VAL A 406 30.62 10.02 -32.42
#